data_AF-A0A6B2LTM7-F1
#
_entry.id   AF-A0A6B2LTM7-F1
#
_cell.length_a   1.000
_cell.length_b   1.000
_cell.length_c   1.000
_cell.angle_alpha   90.00
_cell.angle_beta   90.00
_cell.angle_gamma   90.00
#
_symmetry.space_group_name_H-M   'P 1'
#
loop_
_entity.id
_entity.type
_entity.pdbx_description
1 polymer ?
#
loop_
_entity_poly.entity_id
_entity_poly.type
_entity_poly.pdbx_seq_one_letter_code
_entity_poly.pdbx_strand_id
1 'polypeptide(L)'
;MKIPKLLTYFVTLATSLEELRNYHCLTAVVSGLGNVAVSRLKEFWQQLPKQLVDTYTRLVSYRDPAQSFKFYREKLKMAKSTAFSAPYIPFP
;
A
#
# COMPACT_ATOMS: atom_id res chain seq x y z
N MET A 1 -18.01 15.90 6.91
CA MET A 1 -17.96 14.43 7.07
C MET A 1 -17.35 13.76 5.82
N LYS A 2 -16.03 13.84 5.59
CA LYS A 2 -15.40 13.35 4.32
C LYS A 2 -14.11 12.51 4.49
N ILE A 3 -13.41 12.60 5.63
CA ILE A 3 -12.07 11.98 5.83
C ILE A 3 -12.10 10.44 5.92
N PRO A 4 -13.01 9.80 6.68
CA PRO A 4 -13.05 8.33 6.77
C PRO A 4 -13.30 7.67 5.41
N LYS A 5 -14.22 8.23 4.62
CA LYS A 5 -14.52 7.75 3.26
C LYS A 5 -13.30 7.83 2.34
N LEU A 6 -12.48 8.88 2.50
CA LEU A 6 -11.26 9.07 1.73
C LEU A 6 -10.18 8.05 2.13
N LEU A 7 -10.02 7.78 3.44
CA LEU A 7 -9.12 6.72 3.92
C LEU A 7 -9.55 5.35 3.41
N THR A 8 -10.84 5.02 3.50
CA THR A 8 -11.40 3.79 2.91
C THR A 8 -11.06 3.69 1.43
N TYR A 9 -11.30 4.76 0.67
CA TYR A 9 -11.02 4.79 -0.77
C TYR A 9 -9.54 4.54 -1.07
N PHE A 10 -8.62 5.20 -0.38
CA PHE A 10 -7.18 5.03 -0.62
C PHE A 10 -6.66 3.64 -0.23
N VAL A 11 -7.19 3.03 0.83
CA VAL A 11 -6.82 1.66 1.20
C VAL A 11 -7.36 0.67 0.16
N THR A 12 -8.60 0.84 -0.31
CA THR A 12 -9.15 0.02 -1.40
C THR A 12 -8.36 0.20 -2.70
N LEU A 13 -7.99 1.44 -3.04
CA LEU A 13 -7.13 1.73 -4.18
C LEU A 13 -5.79 1.02 -4.07
N ALA A 14 -5.17 1.04 -2.88
CA ALA A 14 -3.92 0.32 -2.64
C ALA A 14 -4.09 -1.20 -2.85
N THR A 15 -5.21 -1.80 -2.41
CA THR A 15 -5.51 -3.20 -2.71
C THR A 15 -5.60 -3.47 -4.22
N SER A 16 -6.31 -2.63 -4.98
CA SER A 16 -6.39 -2.78 -6.44
C SER A 16 -5.03 -2.61 -7.13
N LEU A 17 -4.18 -1.69 -6.63
CA LEU A 17 -2.81 -1.52 -7.14
C LEU A 17 -1.93 -2.73 -6.86
N GLU A 18 -2.15 -3.45 -5.75
CA GLU A 18 -1.48 -4.71 -5.45
C GLU A 18 -1.88 -5.82 -6.43
N GLU A 19 -3.18 -5.95 -6.73
CA GLU A 19 -3.71 -6.92 -7.71
C GLU A 19 -3.16 -6.66 -9.11
N LEU A 20 -3.08 -5.37 -9.51
CA LEU A 20 -2.48 -4.92 -10.76
C LEU A 20 -0.94 -4.98 -10.76
N ARG A 21 -0.31 -5.35 -9.63
CA ARG A 21 1.15 -5.43 -9.48
C ARG A 21 1.84 -4.09 -9.78
N ASN A 22 1.14 -3.00 -9.58
CA ASN A 22 1.67 -1.65 -9.73
C ASN A 22 2.28 -1.21 -8.39
N TYR A 23 3.46 -1.76 -8.10
CA TYR A 23 4.16 -1.52 -6.84
C TYR A 23 4.68 -0.10 -6.70
N HIS A 24 4.90 0.61 -7.82
CA HIS A 24 5.28 2.01 -7.82
C HIS A 24 4.17 2.89 -7.20
N CYS A 25 2.96 2.84 -7.76
CA CYS A 25 1.83 3.59 -7.24
C CYS A 25 1.39 3.09 -5.86
N LEU A 26 1.42 1.77 -5.62
CA LEU A 26 1.12 1.19 -4.31
C LEU A 26 2.01 1.83 -3.23
N THR A 27 3.31 1.89 -3.48
CA THR A 27 4.27 2.46 -2.52
C THR A 27 4.03 3.94 -2.28
N ALA A 28 3.68 4.72 -3.32
CA ALA A 28 3.33 6.12 -3.18
C ALA A 28 2.07 6.33 -2.31
N VAL A 29 1.02 5.55 -2.53
CA VAL A 29 -0.24 5.64 -1.76
C VAL A 29 0.00 5.26 -0.29
N VAL A 30 0.68 4.14 -0.03
CA VAL A 30 0.96 3.71 1.36
C VAL A 30 1.91 4.71 2.04
N SER A 31 2.86 5.34 1.33
CA SER A 31 3.67 6.45 1.87
C SER A 31 2.82 7.64 2.28
N GLY A 32 1.87 8.04 1.44
CA GLY A 32 0.95 9.15 1.73
C GLY A 32 0.10 8.88 2.97
N LEU A 33 -0.42 7.65 3.11
CA LEU A 33 -1.20 7.24 4.28
C LEU A 33 -0.34 7.13 5.56
N GLY A 34 0.93 6.78 5.43
CA GLY A 34 1.90 6.70 6.53
C GLY A 34 2.51 8.04 6.95
N ASN A 35 2.28 9.12 6.20
CA ASN A 35 2.77 10.46 6.53
C ASN A 35 2.23 10.90 7.91
N VAL A 36 3.06 11.56 8.72
CA VAL A 36 2.71 12.10 10.06
C VAL A 36 1.42 12.92 10.03
N ALA A 37 1.16 13.67 8.94
CA ALA A 37 -0.05 14.46 8.77
C ALA A 37 -1.34 13.61 8.75
N VAL A 38 -1.26 12.38 8.24
CA VAL A 38 -2.40 11.45 8.06
C VAL A 38 -2.43 10.40 9.18
N SER A 39 -1.28 9.89 9.62
CA SER A 39 -1.21 8.87 10.69
C SER A 39 -1.63 9.40 12.06
N ARG A 40 -1.50 10.71 12.33
CA ARG A 40 -1.96 11.35 13.58
C ARG A 40 -3.49 11.44 13.71
N LEU A 41 -4.24 11.19 12.63
CA LEU A 41 -5.70 11.27 12.57
C LEU A 41 -6.38 10.07 13.25
N LYS A 42 -5.97 9.73 14.48
CA LYS A 42 -6.34 8.49 15.19
C LYS A 42 -7.84 8.29 15.31
N GLU A 43 -8.59 9.37 15.54
CA GLU A 43 -10.06 9.36 15.64
C GLU A 43 -10.70 8.80 14.37
N PHE A 44 -10.18 9.17 13.19
CA PHE A 44 -10.72 8.68 11.92
C PHE A 44 -10.22 7.27 11.58
N TRP A 45 -9.00 6.90 11.99
CA TRP A 45 -8.50 5.54 11.85
C TRP A 45 -9.29 4.53 12.70
N GLN A 46 -9.75 4.94 13.89
CA GLN A 46 -10.58 4.11 14.77
C GLN A 46 -12.00 3.91 14.23
N GLN A 47 -12.50 4.82 13.38
CA GLN A 47 -13.81 4.69 12.73
C GLN A 47 -13.81 3.71 11.54
N LEU A 48 -12.63 3.29 11.07
CA LEU A 48 -12.52 2.35 9.96
C LEU A 48 -12.82 0.92 10.42
N PRO A 49 -13.43 0.08 9.56
CA PRO A 49 -13.58 -1.34 9.84
C PRO A 49 -12.21 -1.99 10.09
N LYS A 50 -12.13 -2.87 11.09
CA LYS A 50 -10.90 -3.57 11.47
C LYS A 50 -10.23 -4.27 10.27
N GLN A 51 -11.02 -4.91 9.42
CA GLN A 51 -10.55 -5.57 8.18
C GLN A 51 -9.73 -4.64 7.27
N LEU A 52 -10.11 -3.36 7.21
CA LEU A 52 -9.49 -2.37 6.34
C LEU A 52 -8.17 -1.87 6.95
N VAL A 53 -8.12 -1.74 8.28
CA VAL A 53 -6.89 -1.45 9.04
C VAL A 53 -5.89 -2.61 8.94
N ASP A 54 -6.36 -3.84 9.04
CA ASP A 54 -5.54 -5.05 8.86
C ASP A 54 -4.98 -5.12 7.44
N THR A 55 -5.81 -4.79 6.43
CA THR A 55 -5.38 -4.70 5.03
C THR A 55 -4.30 -3.65 4.84
N TYR A 56 -4.48 -2.45 5.38
CA TYR A 56 -3.46 -1.40 5.34
C TYR A 56 -2.15 -1.86 6.00
N THR A 57 -2.22 -2.51 7.16
CA THR A 57 -1.04 -3.03 7.87
C THR A 57 -0.30 -4.10 7.05
N ARG A 58 -1.04 -5.00 6.39
CA ARG A 58 -0.48 -5.96 5.41
C ARG A 58 0.20 -5.24 4.25
N LEU A 59 -0.43 -4.21 3.68
CA LEU A 59 0.14 -3.43 2.58
C LEU A 59 1.39 -2.65 2.99
N VAL A 60 1.47 -2.19 4.24
CA VAL A 60 2.70 -1.59 4.80
C VAL A 60 3.82 -2.63 4.90
N SER A 61 3.52 -3.87 5.27
CA SER A 61 4.53 -4.94 5.38
C SER A 61 5.18 -5.35 4.04
N TYR A 62 4.55 -5.06 2.89
CA TYR A 62 5.22 -5.19 1.59
C TYR A 62 6.44 -4.28 1.43
N ARG A 63 6.54 -3.23 2.25
CA ARG A 63 7.65 -2.28 2.28
C ARG A 63 8.68 -2.57 3.35
N ASP A 64 8.62 -3.74 3.98
CA ASP A 64 9.64 -4.15 4.94
C ASP A 64 11.01 -4.26 4.27
N PRO A 65 12.00 -3.42 4.64
CA PRO A 65 13.37 -3.53 4.15
C PRO A 65 14.06 -4.79 4.67
N ALA A 66 13.48 -5.51 5.63
CA ALA A 66 13.98 -6.79 6.10
C ALA A 66 14.15 -7.75 4.90
N GLN A 67 15.39 -8.18 4.70
CA GLN A 67 15.82 -9.00 3.56
C GLN A 67 15.72 -8.32 2.18
N SER A 68 15.92 -7.00 2.07
CA SER A 68 16.02 -6.28 0.79
C SER A 68 14.78 -6.46 -0.12
N PHE A 69 13.58 -6.25 0.41
CA PHE A 69 12.33 -6.40 -0.34
C PHE A 69 12.10 -7.83 -0.87
N LYS A 70 12.40 -8.86 -0.06
CA LYS A 70 12.26 -10.28 -0.47
C LYS A 70 10.87 -10.60 -1.05
N PHE A 71 9.80 -10.17 -0.40
CA PHE A 71 8.43 -10.37 -0.87
C PHE A 71 8.14 -9.68 -2.21
N TYR A 72 8.66 -8.47 -2.39
CA TYR A 72 8.57 -7.74 -3.67
C TYR A 72 9.34 -8.47 -4.77
N ARG A 73 10.56 -8.94 -4.50
CA ARG A 73 11.38 -9.69 -5.46
C ARG A 73 10.77 -11.04 -5.83
N GLU A 74 10.15 -11.75 -4.88
CA GLU A 74 9.44 -13.00 -5.16
C GLU A 74 8.19 -12.76 -6.02
N LYS A 75 7.39 -11.73 -5.71
CA LYS A 75 6.24 -11.35 -6.56
C LYS A 75 6.66 -10.85 -7.94
N LEU A 76 7.81 -10.17 -8.09
CA LEU A 76 8.39 -9.81 -9.39
C LEU A 76 8.90 -11.03 -10.17
N LYS A 77 9.51 -12.02 -9.51
CA LYS A 77 9.95 -13.27 -10.16
C LYS A 77 8.76 -14.05 -10.72
N MET A 78 7.66 -14.10 -9.96
CA MET A 78 6.38 -14.64 -10.43
C MET A 78 5.70 -13.75 -11.49
N ALA A 79 6.23 -12.55 -11.79
CA ALA A 79 5.64 -11.59 -12.73
C ALA A 79 6.08 -11.71 -14.17
N LYS A 80 7.24 -12.31 -14.39
CA LYS A 80 7.87 -12.35 -15.70
C LYS A 80 7.06 -13.07 -16.78
N SER A 81 5.97 -13.75 -16.43
CA SER A 81 5.06 -14.40 -17.39
C SER A 81 3.87 -13.55 -17.85
N THR A 82 3.62 -12.35 -17.28
CA THR A 82 2.53 -11.47 -17.75
C THR A 82 3.03 -10.03 -17.95
N ALA A 83 2.86 -9.53 -19.17
CA ALA A 83 3.57 -8.40 -19.77
C ALA A 83 3.33 -6.99 -19.17
N PHE A 84 2.79 -6.85 -17.95
CA PHE A 84 2.49 -5.54 -17.37
C PHE A 84 2.73 -5.53 -15.85
N SER A 85 4.00 -5.37 -15.45
CA SER A 85 4.36 -5.06 -14.05
C SER A 85 5.23 -3.81 -14.03
N ALA A 86 4.75 -2.73 -13.42
CA ALA A 86 5.54 -1.51 -13.23
C ALA A 86 6.49 -1.71 -12.02
N PRO A 87 7.82 -1.83 -12.23
CA PRO A 87 8.76 -1.96 -11.13
C PRO A 87 8.77 -0.69 -10.27
N TYR A 88 9.01 -0.85 -8.98
CA TYR A 88 9.19 0.24 -8.04
C TYR A 88 10.57 0.84 -8.29
N ILE A 89 10.59 2.05 -8.86
CA ILE A 89 11.76 2.91 -8.92
C ILE A 89 11.66 3.83 -7.70
N PRO A 90 12.64 3.80 -6.76
CA PRO A 90 12.68 4.74 -5.66
C PRO A 90 12.68 6.17 -6.20
N PHE A 91 11.83 7.04 -5.65
CA PHE A 91 11.97 8.47 -5.92
C PHE A 91 13.35 8.94 -5.42
N PRO A 92 14.06 9.79 -6.19
CA PRO A 92 15.36 10.33 -5.80
C PRO A 92 15.29 11.17 -4.53
#